data_AF-A0A2M9CT29-F1
#
_entry.id   AF-A0A2M9CT29-F1
#
_cell.length_a   1.000
_cell.length_b   1.000
_cell.length_c   1.000
_cell.angle_alpha   90.00
_cell.angle_beta   90.00
_cell.angle_gamma   90.00
#
_symmetry.space_group_name_H-M   'P 1'
#
loop_
_entity.id
_entity.type
_entity.pdbx_description
1 polymer ?
#
loop_
_entity_poly.entity_id
_entity_poly.type
_entity_poly.pdbx_seq_one_letter_code
_entity_poly.pdbx_strand_id
1 'polypeptide(L)'
;MNKLLRYGCCGMLLVLIMVSCRSTRKLSQSYYPHFTHLPHFPDQASQQRYLDSLFFAAEINKQEGDFTRALFNLFVFLAYRPQDAAAHFEISRLFVQLQQPERALYYAEKAARIDTNNVWYQISYADLLVMNKRYDSAAAVFAGLYQHYPQHTEYLYNQAVLLSQSRFHREDSALKIFDTLEKINGLQEEYVYQKQRIYLEQHKIAAAAAEVRKLIAEYPDEPRYYRLLAQIFDQQQMHDSAIAVWEALLRKYPDYPQGLIAMALQFRRQGDTASFYRYMAKAFANPDLDIEDKLEFLYPFLQYVEIDSAQLQVALRLSRMVIAAHPDDSRAYALYGDIWLHAGQWNTAAWQDSADYAYRQAIALDTSEISWWQRLLRLYAMQQQTDSLYRLSHEVLSRFPGMPDGYYYCGMAQVWKHAESAAADTLQQALFLAGQDPEMKTQILSLLGTVYFDLQQYSRSDSCFEAALVLAPDNDLILNNYSYYLAERGEHLQKALQMIQKAVHLQPDNYSYEDTYAWVLYKLKAYQAALQWMQKALAHPEAQQSPGYWVHYGDILFSLHRIDDAVSSWKMAVEKGDTSLILQQKIKYRTLNPDVH
;
A
#
# COMPACT_ATOMS: atom_id res chain seq x y z
N MET A 1 -31.17 25.52 -26.42
CA MET A 1 -32.46 26.22 -26.56
C MET A 1 -33.15 25.73 -27.83
N ASN A 2 -34.43 25.38 -27.72
CA ASN A 2 -35.43 25.04 -28.75
C ASN A 2 -35.51 23.61 -29.35
N LYS A 3 -36.78 23.18 -29.42
CA LYS A 3 -37.39 21.85 -29.55
C LYS A 3 -38.23 21.75 -30.85
N LEU A 4 -38.49 20.50 -31.28
CA LEU A 4 -39.68 19.99 -32.07
C LEU A 4 -39.70 20.33 -33.58
N LEU A 5 -40.05 19.47 -34.57
CA LEU A 5 -40.91 18.28 -34.74
C LEU A 5 -40.29 17.27 -35.77
N ARG A 6 -40.30 15.94 -35.60
CA ARG A 6 -41.30 14.89 -35.96
C ARG A 6 -41.76 14.78 -37.45
N TYR A 7 -41.43 13.63 -38.08
CA TYR A 7 -42.23 12.63 -38.88
C TYR A 7 -41.25 11.91 -39.85
N GLY A 8 -41.24 10.61 -40.15
CA GLY A 8 -41.96 9.40 -39.77
C GLY A 8 -41.35 8.17 -40.51
N CYS A 9 -41.49 6.99 -39.90
CA CYS A 9 -41.25 5.59 -40.31
C CYS A 9 -40.80 5.20 -41.74
N CYS A 10 -39.82 4.29 -41.82
CA CYS A 10 -40.01 2.92 -42.35
C CYS A 10 -38.82 2.03 -41.97
N GLY A 11 -39.12 0.84 -41.43
CA GLY A 11 -38.15 -0.07 -40.86
C GLY A 11 -37.57 -1.09 -41.83
N MET A 12 -36.44 -1.69 -41.43
CA MET A 12 -36.10 -3.07 -41.75
C MET A 12 -35.44 -3.69 -40.53
N LEU A 13 -36.13 -4.70 -39.98
CA LEU A 13 -35.60 -5.64 -39.00
C LEU A 13 -34.38 -6.36 -39.59
N LEU A 14 -33.29 -6.42 -38.83
CA LEU A 14 -32.27 -7.46 -39.00
C LEU A 14 -32.28 -8.32 -37.74
N VAL A 15 -32.75 -9.56 -37.93
CA VAL A 15 -32.95 -10.57 -36.90
C VAL A 15 -31.60 -11.00 -36.32
N LEU A 16 -31.48 -10.86 -35.00
CA LEU A 16 -30.45 -11.49 -34.17
C LEU A 16 -30.69 -13.00 -34.14
N ILE A 17 -29.79 -13.79 -34.74
CA ILE A 17 -29.72 -15.23 -34.48
C ILE A 17 -28.53 -15.47 -33.56
N MET A 18 -28.82 -15.75 -32.29
CA MET A 18 -27.88 -16.38 -31.36
C MET A 18 -27.68 -17.84 -31.76
N VAL A 19 -26.43 -18.28 -31.95
CA VAL A 19 -26.07 -19.70 -31.91
C VAL A 19 -24.92 -19.90 -30.93
N SER A 20 -25.18 -20.82 -30.01
CA SER A 20 -24.37 -21.28 -28.89
C SER A 20 -23.00 -21.88 -29.26
N CYS A 21 -22.05 -21.75 -28.34
CA CYS A 21 -20.74 -22.40 -28.34
C CYS A 21 -20.78 -23.92 -28.61
N ARG A 22 -19.90 -24.41 -29.52
CA ARG A 22 -19.16 -25.68 -29.38
C ARG A 22 -18.05 -25.82 -30.46
N SER A 23 -16.82 -26.02 -29.95
CA SER A 23 -15.65 -26.74 -30.51
C SER A 23 -15.17 -26.48 -31.95
N THR A 24 -13.89 -26.10 -32.06
CA THR A 24 -12.94 -26.38 -33.17
C THR A 24 -13.57 -26.50 -34.56
N ARG A 25 -14.01 -25.38 -35.14
CA ARG A 25 -14.36 -25.29 -36.57
C ARG A 25 -13.34 -24.42 -37.29
N LYS A 26 -12.90 -24.90 -38.46
CA LYS A 26 -12.13 -24.16 -39.46
C LYS A 26 -12.71 -22.74 -39.62
N LEU A 27 -11.84 -21.77 -39.91
CA LEU A 27 -12.17 -20.41 -40.42
C LEU A 27 -12.96 -20.49 -41.75
N SER A 28 -14.11 -21.16 -41.75
CA SER A 28 -14.96 -21.40 -42.92
C SER A 28 -16.28 -20.62 -42.83
N GLN A 29 -16.48 -19.81 -41.79
CA GLN A 29 -17.55 -18.83 -41.77
C GLN A 29 -17.05 -17.59 -42.52
N SER A 30 -17.61 -17.37 -43.72
CA SER A 30 -17.39 -16.13 -44.46
C SER A 30 -17.96 -14.97 -43.64
N TYR A 31 -17.11 -14.03 -43.25
CA TYR A 31 -17.55 -12.78 -42.60
C TYR A 31 -17.99 -11.71 -43.61
N TYR A 32 -18.09 -12.06 -44.89
CA TYR A 32 -18.59 -11.13 -45.90
C TYR A 32 -20.09 -10.88 -45.71
N PRO A 33 -20.52 -9.60 -45.63
CA PRO A 33 -21.93 -9.28 -45.78
C PRO A 33 -22.41 -9.64 -47.19
N HIS A 34 -23.61 -10.21 -47.28
CA HIS A 34 -24.26 -10.49 -48.56
C HIS A 34 -24.95 -9.22 -49.08
N PHE A 35 -24.54 -8.74 -50.25
CA PHE A 35 -25.18 -7.63 -50.94
C PHE A 35 -26.21 -8.19 -51.95
N THR A 36 -27.48 -7.81 -51.80
CA THR A 36 -28.57 -8.25 -52.68
C THR A 36 -28.66 -7.43 -53.97
N HIS A 37 -28.20 -6.18 -53.95
CA HIS A 37 -28.19 -5.29 -55.11
C HIS A 37 -26.94 -4.42 -55.11
N LEU A 38 -26.09 -4.61 -56.13
CA LEU A 38 -24.93 -3.76 -56.40
C LEU A 38 -25.25 -2.83 -57.58
N PRO A 39 -24.92 -1.53 -57.51
CA PRO A 39 -25.09 -0.61 -58.64
C PRO A 39 -24.47 -1.14 -59.94
N HIS A 40 -25.20 -0.99 -61.05
CA HIS A 40 -24.70 -1.30 -62.40
C HIS A 40 -24.14 -0.02 -63.03
N PHE A 41 -22.97 -0.11 -63.65
CA PHE A 41 -22.27 1.04 -64.24
C PHE A 41 -22.21 0.93 -65.76
N PRO A 42 -22.36 2.05 -66.49
CA PRO A 42 -22.37 2.06 -67.95
C PRO A 42 -20.99 1.75 -68.56
N ASP A 43 -19.90 1.95 -67.82
CA ASP A 43 -18.53 1.72 -68.26
C ASP A 43 -17.57 1.47 -67.08
N GLN A 44 -16.39 0.92 -67.35
CA GLN A 44 -15.37 0.59 -66.34
C GLN A 44 -14.79 1.83 -65.65
N ALA A 45 -14.68 2.98 -66.33
CA ALA A 45 -14.14 4.20 -65.72
C ALA A 45 -15.13 4.78 -64.70
N SER A 46 -16.43 4.73 -64.98
CA SER A 46 -17.49 5.09 -64.04
C SER A 46 -17.54 4.16 -62.83
N GLN A 47 -17.35 2.86 -63.03
CA GLN A 47 -17.21 1.91 -61.93
C GLN A 47 -15.94 2.19 -61.11
N GLN A 48 -14.80 2.46 -61.74
CA GLN A 48 -13.56 2.76 -61.05
C GLN A 48 -13.66 4.04 -60.21
N ARG A 49 -14.22 5.13 -60.75
CA ARG A 49 -14.49 6.36 -59.98
C ARG A 49 -15.36 6.10 -58.75
N TYR A 50 -16.37 5.24 -58.89
CA TYR A 50 -17.21 4.86 -57.78
C TYR A 50 -16.42 4.06 -56.72
N LEU A 51 -15.60 3.10 -57.14
CA LEU A 51 -14.74 2.34 -56.22
C LEU A 51 -13.73 3.23 -55.49
N ASP A 52 -13.08 4.16 -56.21
CA ASP A 52 -12.16 5.12 -55.60
C ASP A 52 -12.90 5.98 -54.56
N SER A 53 -14.12 6.44 -54.88
CA SER A 53 -14.94 7.22 -53.94
C SER A 53 -15.30 6.43 -52.68
N LEU A 54 -15.57 5.13 -52.79
CA LEU A 54 -15.86 4.26 -51.65
C LEU A 54 -14.63 4.12 -50.75
N PHE A 55 -13.45 3.92 -51.35
CA PHE A 55 -12.20 3.78 -50.60
C PHE A 55 -11.82 5.08 -49.89
N PHE A 56 -11.93 6.24 -50.56
CA PHE A 56 -11.72 7.55 -49.93
C PHE A 56 -12.73 7.83 -48.83
N ALA A 57 -14.01 7.54 -49.05
CA ALA A 57 -15.04 7.71 -48.03
C ALA A 57 -14.79 6.79 -46.81
N ALA A 58 -14.26 5.59 -47.01
CA ALA A 58 -13.86 4.72 -45.90
C ALA A 58 -12.74 5.34 -45.06
N GLU A 59 -11.74 5.95 -45.70
CA GLU A 59 -10.64 6.61 -45.00
C GLU A 59 -11.12 7.82 -44.19
N ILE A 60 -12.00 8.66 -44.76
CA ILE A 60 -12.60 9.80 -44.06
C ILE A 60 -13.38 9.32 -42.83
N ASN A 61 -14.28 8.35 -43.00
CA ASN A 61 -15.07 7.79 -41.89
C ASN A 61 -14.16 7.20 -40.78
N LYS A 62 -13.02 6.61 -41.15
CA LYS A 62 -12.03 6.11 -40.18
C LYS A 62 -11.42 7.24 -39.34
N GLN A 63 -11.05 8.36 -39.97
CA GLN A 63 -10.51 9.53 -39.26
C GLN A 63 -11.55 10.19 -38.34
N GLU A 64 -12.83 10.14 -38.73
CA GLU A 64 -13.95 10.64 -37.92
C GLU A 64 -14.35 9.68 -36.78
N GLY A 65 -13.78 8.48 -36.72
CA GLY A 65 -14.12 7.45 -35.74
C GLY A 65 -15.39 6.65 -36.07
N ASP A 66 -16.02 6.86 -37.23
CA ASP A 66 -17.16 6.08 -37.71
C ASP A 66 -16.69 4.79 -38.42
N PHE A 67 -16.19 3.85 -37.61
CA PHE A 67 -15.66 2.58 -38.11
C PHE A 67 -16.74 1.71 -38.78
N THR A 68 -18.02 1.90 -38.43
CA THR A 68 -19.12 1.11 -39.02
C THR A 68 -19.34 1.52 -40.48
N ARG A 69 -19.39 2.82 -40.77
CA ARG A 69 -19.49 3.30 -42.16
C ARG A 69 -18.23 3.03 -42.96
N ALA A 70 -17.06 3.15 -42.34
CA ALA A 70 -15.80 2.78 -42.98
C ALA A 70 -15.81 1.32 -43.44
N LEU A 71 -16.22 0.39 -42.55
CA LEU A 71 -16.38 -1.02 -42.89
C LEU A 71 -17.41 -1.26 -44.00
N PHE A 72 -18.56 -0.60 -43.94
CA PHE A 72 -19.59 -0.72 -44.97
C PHE A 72 -19.05 -0.37 -46.35
N ASN A 73 -18.38 0.78 -46.50
CA ASN A 73 -17.80 1.23 -47.76
C ASN A 73 -16.75 0.25 -48.29
N LEU A 74 -15.88 -0.27 -47.42
CA LEU A 74 -14.87 -1.26 -47.80
C LEU A 74 -15.49 -2.61 -48.17
N PHE A 75 -16.58 -3.03 -47.53
CA PHE A 75 -17.30 -4.25 -47.93
C PHE A 75 -17.96 -4.12 -49.29
N VAL A 76 -18.59 -2.97 -49.58
CA VAL A 76 -19.15 -2.70 -50.91
C VAL A 76 -18.02 -2.69 -51.94
N PHE A 77 -16.89 -2.05 -51.65
CA PHE A 77 -15.70 -2.06 -52.51
C PHE A 77 -15.23 -3.50 -52.82
N LEU A 78 -15.08 -4.33 -51.78
CA LEU A 78 -14.68 -5.73 -51.92
C LEU A 78 -15.72 -6.60 -52.63
N ALA A 79 -16.99 -6.20 -52.69
CA ALA A 79 -18.00 -6.92 -53.46
C ALA A 79 -17.72 -6.85 -54.98
N TYR A 80 -17.08 -5.78 -55.44
CA TYR A 80 -16.60 -5.63 -56.81
C TYR A 80 -15.17 -6.13 -57.01
N ARG A 81 -14.30 -5.95 -55.99
CA ARG A 81 -12.89 -6.32 -56.02
C ARG A 81 -12.55 -7.31 -54.89
N PRO A 82 -13.01 -8.57 -54.95
CA PRO A 82 -12.87 -9.51 -53.83
C PRO A 82 -11.42 -9.94 -53.53
N GLN A 83 -10.51 -9.72 -54.48
CA GLN A 83 -9.09 -10.05 -54.37
C GLN A 83 -8.22 -8.81 -54.12
N ASP A 84 -8.79 -7.71 -53.61
CA ASP A 84 -8.01 -6.52 -53.29
C ASP A 84 -7.35 -6.63 -51.89
N ALA A 85 -6.03 -6.81 -51.86
CA ALA A 85 -5.29 -7.04 -50.61
C ALA A 85 -5.35 -5.83 -49.67
N ALA A 86 -5.29 -4.60 -50.20
CA ALA A 86 -5.29 -3.38 -49.40
C ALA A 86 -6.62 -3.15 -48.68
N ALA A 87 -7.74 -3.41 -49.35
CA ALA A 87 -9.06 -3.34 -48.73
C ALA A 87 -9.24 -4.41 -47.63
N HIS A 88 -8.80 -5.65 -47.84
CA HIS A 88 -8.80 -6.68 -46.78
C HIS A 88 -7.93 -6.24 -45.59
N PHE A 89 -6.77 -5.64 -45.85
CA PHE A 89 -5.88 -5.15 -44.82
C PHE A 89 -6.50 -4.00 -43.98
N GLU A 90 -7.12 -3.02 -44.62
CA GLU A 90 -7.78 -1.91 -43.91
C GLU A 90 -9.00 -2.40 -43.11
N ILE A 91 -9.79 -3.34 -43.64
CA ILE A 91 -10.89 -3.95 -42.89
C ILE A 91 -10.38 -4.67 -41.64
N SER A 92 -9.26 -5.38 -41.74
CA SER A 92 -8.62 -6.01 -40.59
C SER A 92 -8.30 -4.99 -39.49
N ARG A 93 -7.65 -3.88 -39.85
CA ARG A 93 -7.31 -2.80 -38.90
C ARG A 93 -8.54 -2.17 -38.24
N LEU A 94 -9.62 -1.98 -38.98
CA LEU A 94 -10.89 -1.48 -38.43
C LEU A 94 -11.48 -2.47 -37.41
N PHE A 95 -11.40 -3.77 -37.67
CA PHE A 95 -11.85 -4.77 -36.69
C PHE A 95 -10.97 -4.83 -35.44
N VAL A 96 -9.68 -4.47 -35.52
CA VAL A 96 -8.84 -4.28 -34.33
C VAL A 96 -9.38 -3.14 -33.47
N GLN A 97 -9.69 -1.99 -34.08
CA GLN A 97 -10.26 -0.84 -33.36
C GLN A 97 -11.61 -1.16 -32.70
N LEU A 98 -12.41 -2.00 -33.37
CA LEU A 98 -13.69 -2.50 -32.86
C LEU A 98 -13.56 -3.64 -31.84
N GLN A 99 -12.34 -3.99 -31.42
CA GLN A 99 -12.06 -5.07 -30.46
C GLN A 99 -12.63 -6.43 -30.89
N GLN A 100 -12.60 -6.71 -32.21
CA GLN A 100 -13.07 -7.96 -32.82
C GLN A 100 -11.90 -8.75 -33.44
N PRO A 101 -11.01 -9.33 -32.61
CA PRO A 101 -9.73 -9.90 -33.05
C PRO A 101 -9.88 -11.12 -33.98
N GLU A 102 -10.94 -11.92 -33.85
CA GLU A 102 -11.18 -13.07 -34.73
C GLU A 102 -11.54 -12.63 -36.16
N ARG A 103 -12.33 -11.56 -36.30
CA ARG A 103 -12.69 -10.99 -37.60
C ARG A 103 -11.50 -10.28 -38.24
N ALA A 104 -10.76 -9.51 -37.44
CA ALA A 104 -9.52 -8.89 -37.89
C ALA A 104 -8.56 -9.94 -38.46
N LEU A 105 -8.36 -11.05 -37.74
CA LEU A 105 -7.52 -12.15 -38.17
C LEU A 105 -7.94 -12.74 -39.53
N TYR A 106 -9.25 -12.95 -39.75
CA TYR A 106 -9.75 -13.46 -41.02
C TYR A 106 -9.38 -12.56 -42.21
N TYR A 107 -9.57 -11.24 -42.06
CA TYR A 107 -9.27 -10.29 -43.13
C TYR A 107 -7.76 -10.08 -43.33
N ALA A 108 -6.97 -10.12 -42.26
CA ALA A 108 -5.51 -10.10 -42.36
C ALA A 108 -4.96 -11.34 -43.09
N GLU A 109 -5.51 -12.52 -42.79
CA GLU A 109 -5.15 -13.76 -43.50
C GLU A 109 -5.42 -13.64 -45.00
N LYS A 110 -6.55 -13.03 -45.39
CA LYS A 110 -6.88 -12.79 -46.79
C LYS A 110 -5.88 -11.85 -47.46
N ALA A 111 -5.60 -10.70 -46.85
CA ALA A 111 -4.61 -9.74 -47.38
C ALA A 111 -3.23 -10.39 -47.58
N ALA A 112 -2.74 -11.11 -46.57
CA ALA A 112 -1.45 -11.80 -46.60
C ALA A 112 -1.40 -12.96 -47.61
N ARG A 113 -2.53 -13.61 -47.92
CA ARG A 113 -2.57 -14.67 -48.95
C ARG A 113 -2.67 -14.14 -50.37
N ILE A 114 -3.31 -12.99 -50.57
CA ILE A 114 -3.44 -12.36 -51.89
C ILE A 114 -2.10 -11.78 -52.32
N ASP A 115 -1.44 -11.06 -51.42
CA ASP A 115 -0.12 -10.50 -51.66
C ASP A 115 0.89 -11.08 -50.66
N THR A 116 1.51 -12.20 -51.08
CA THR A 116 2.46 -12.94 -50.25
C THR A 116 3.80 -12.22 -50.09
N ASN A 117 4.12 -11.28 -50.97
CA ASN A 117 5.41 -10.59 -50.98
C ASN A 117 5.40 -9.33 -50.10
N ASN A 118 4.23 -8.81 -49.78
CA ASN A 118 4.08 -7.63 -48.93
C ASN A 118 4.33 -7.97 -47.45
N VAL A 119 5.51 -7.57 -46.98
CA VAL A 119 5.98 -7.80 -45.61
C VAL A 119 5.02 -7.24 -44.56
N TRP A 120 4.44 -6.06 -44.79
CA TRP A 120 3.53 -5.44 -43.82
C TRP A 120 2.25 -6.25 -43.59
N TYR A 121 1.73 -6.87 -44.66
CA TYR A 121 0.55 -7.74 -44.56
C TYR A 121 0.88 -9.04 -43.83
N GLN A 122 2.05 -9.62 -44.08
CA GLN A 122 2.51 -10.81 -43.35
C GLN A 122 2.72 -10.52 -41.86
N ILE A 123 3.39 -9.42 -41.51
CA ILE A 123 3.62 -9.03 -40.12
C ILE A 123 2.29 -8.78 -39.41
N SER A 124 1.39 -8.00 -40.02
CA SER A 124 0.08 -7.72 -39.41
C SER A 124 -0.78 -8.97 -39.24
N TYR A 125 -0.67 -9.92 -40.17
CA TYR A 125 -1.29 -11.24 -40.02
C TYR A 125 -0.68 -12.03 -38.86
N ALA A 126 0.64 -12.04 -38.73
CA ALA A 126 1.34 -12.67 -37.61
C ALA A 126 0.94 -12.05 -36.27
N ASP A 127 0.90 -10.72 -36.16
CA ASP A 127 0.49 -10.01 -34.94
C ASP A 127 -0.94 -10.38 -34.53
N LEU A 128 -1.86 -10.46 -35.50
CA LEU A 128 -3.22 -10.89 -35.24
C LEU A 128 -3.30 -12.36 -34.84
N LEU A 129 -2.44 -13.23 -35.36
CA LEU A 129 -2.32 -14.60 -34.88
C LEU A 129 -1.85 -14.62 -33.41
N VAL A 130 -0.91 -13.76 -33.03
CA VAL A 130 -0.46 -13.59 -31.63
C VAL A 130 -1.57 -13.11 -30.72
N MET A 131 -2.32 -12.07 -31.11
CA MET A 131 -3.48 -11.56 -30.35
C MET A 131 -4.54 -12.65 -30.13
N ASN A 132 -4.71 -13.54 -31.10
CA ASN A 132 -5.62 -14.69 -31.01
C ASN A 132 -4.96 -15.93 -30.37
N LYS A 133 -3.79 -15.80 -29.75
CA LYS A 133 -3.02 -16.87 -29.06
C LYS A 133 -2.69 -18.07 -29.97
N ARG A 134 -2.50 -17.83 -31.26
CA ARG A 134 -2.14 -18.82 -32.30
C ARG A 134 -0.65 -18.75 -32.64
N TYR A 135 0.19 -18.96 -31.62
CA TYR A 135 1.63 -18.75 -31.70
C TYR A 135 2.35 -19.60 -32.76
N ASP A 136 1.98 -20.88 -32.94
CA ASP A 136 2.62 -21.73 -33.96
C ASP A 136 2.36 -21.24 -35.39
N SER A 137 1.16 -20.74 -35.65
CA SER A 137 0.82 -20.18 -36.96
C SER A 137 1.57 -18.88 -37.19
N ALA A 138 1.70 -18.02 -36.17
CA ALA A 138 2.47 -16.80 -36.26
C ALA A 138 3.95 -17.10 -36.52
N ALA A 139 4.52 -18.10 -35.81
CA ALA A 139 5.88 -18.55 -36.03
C ALA A 139 6.12 -19.06 -37.46
N ALA A 140 5.14 -19.76 -38.05
CA ALA A 140 5.23 -20.21 -39.44
C ALA A 140 5.27 -19.04 -40.44
N VAL A 141 4.55 -17.94 -40.17
CA VAL A 141 4.62 -16.72 -40.99
C VAL A 141 6.03 -16.12 -40.96
N PHE A 142 6.61 -15.97 -39.77
CA PHE A 142 7.97 -15.47 -39.63
C PHE A 142 9.03 -16.40 -40.23
N ALA A 143 8.82 -17.71 -40.17
CA ALA A 143 9.67 -18.69 -40.87
C ALA A 143 9.65 -18.47 -42.39
N GLY A 144 8.46 -18.21 -42.98
CA GLY A 144 8.31 -17.88 -44.39
C GLY A 144 8.97 -16.55 -44.75
N LEU A 145 8.80 -15.51 -43.92
CA LEU A 145 9.46 -14.21 -44.10
C LEU A 145 10.98 -14.35 -44.11
N TYR A 146 11.54 -15.14 -43.19
CA TYR A 146 13.00 -15.39 -43.17
C TYR A 146 13.50 -16.13 -44.41
N GLN A 147 12.73 -17.08 -44.96
CA GLN A 147 13.09 -17.77 -46.21
C GLN A 147 13.20 -16.82 -47.40
N HIS A 148 12.34 -15.81 -47.47
CA HIS A 148 12.35 -14.81 -48.55
C HIS A 148 13.35 -13.67 -48.29
N TYR A 149 13.62 -13.37 -47.03
CA TYR A 149 14.48 -12.25 -46.61
C TYR A 149 15.53 -12.71 -45.58
N PRO A 150 16.51 -13.57 -45.96
CA PRO A 150 17.42 -14.21 -45.00
C PRO A 150 18.36 -13.26 -44.27
N GLN A 151 18.57 -12.05 -44.80
CA GLN A 151 19.36 -11.00 -44.16
C GLN A 151 18.67 -10.40 -42.91
N HIS A 152 17.35 -10.58 -42.78
CA HIS A 152 16.54 -10.05 -41.68
C HIS A 152 16.40 -11.09 -40.56
N THR A 153 17.45 -11.19 -39.74
CA THR A 153 17.51 -12.16 -38.62
C THR A 153 16.47 -11.91 -37.53
N GLU A 154 15.86 -10.73 -37.47
CA GLU A 154 14.75 -10.39 -36.59
C GLU A 154 13.53 -11.29 -36.79
N TYR A 155 13.28 -11.77 -38.02
CA TYR A 155 12.19 -12.71 -38.29
C TYR A 155 12.45 -14.07 -37.64
N LEU A 156 13.70 -14.52 -37.66
CA LEU A 156 14.12 -15.75 -37.03
C LEU A 156 14.04 -15.63 -35.50
N TYR A 157 14.37 -14.46 -34.93
CA TYR A 157 14.15 -14.16 -33.51
C TYR A 157 12.67 -14.21 -33.13
N ASN A 158 11.81 -13.52 -33.85
CA ASN A 158 10.36 -13.52 -33.60
C ASN A 158 9.76 -14.93 -33.71
N GLN A 159 10.19 -15.71 -34.71
CA GLN A 159 9.82 -17.11 -34.83
C GLN A 159 10.18 -17.91 -33.56
N ALA A 160 11.41 -17.77 -33.06
CA ALA A 160 11.88 -18.49 -31.87
C ALA A 160 11.07 -18.11 -30.62
N VAL A 161 10.85 -16.81 -30.40
CA VAL A 161 10.04 -16.30 -29.27
C VAL A 161 8.63 -16.88 -29.33
N LEU A 162 8.00 -16.88 -30.51
CA LEU A 162 6.64 -17.41 -30.68
C LEU A 162 6.57 -18.92 -30.46
N LEU A 163 7.56 -19.68 -30.92
CA LEU A 163 7.65 -21.11 -30.63
C LEU A 163 7.82 -21.41 -29.15
N SER A 164 8.54 -20.55 -28.40
CA SER A 164 8.66 -20.69 -26.94
C SER A 164 7.34 -20.47 -26.19
N GLN A 165 6.38 -19.77 -26.80
CA GLN A 165 5.04 -19.53 -26.26
C GLN A 165 3.99 -20.51 -26.80
N SER A 166 4.40 -21.48 -27.62
CA SER A 166 3.52 -22.47 -28.22
C SER A 166 2.85 -23.35 -27.17
N ARG A 167 1.57 -23.69 -27.41
CA ARG A 167 0.85 -24.67 -26.59
C ARG A 167 1.28 -26.12 -26.83
N PHE A 168 2.08 -26.37 -27.87
CA PHE A 168 2.54 -27.71 -28.25
C PHE A 168 3.95 -28.01 -27.77
N HIS A 169 4.45 -27.27 -26.79
CA HIS A 169 5.77 -27.47 -26.19
C HIS A 169 6.88 -27.56 -27.25
N ARG A 170 7.01 -26.48 -28.03
CA ARG A 170 7.99 -26.33 -29.11
C ARG A 170 9.28 -25.66 -28.63
N GLU A 171 9.55 -25.66 -27.34
CA GLU A 171 10.63 -24.92 -26.73
C GLU A 171 12.01 -25.40 -27.23
N ASP A 172 12.18 -26.70 -27.47
CA ASP A 172 13.42 -27.24 -28.07
C ASP A 172 13.67 -26.76 -29.50
N SER A 173 12.60 -26.46 -30.26
CA SER A 173 12.74 -25.87 -31.60
C SER A 173 13.14 -24.39 -31.50
N ALA A 174 12.58 -23.66 -30.53
CA ALA A 174 12.99 -22.29 -30.24
C ALA A 174 14.47 -22.22 -29.83
N LEU A 175 14.94 -23.12 -28.95
CA LEU A 175 16.35 -23.19 -28.54
C LEU A 175 17.30 -23.38 -29.74
N LYS A 176 16.98 -24.31 -30.66
CA LYS A 176 17.78 -24.51 -31.88
C LYS A 176 17.85 -23.27 -32.77
N ILE A 177 16.76 -22.51 -32.83
CA ILE A 177 16.74 -21.25 -33.58
C ILE A 177 17.61 -20.20 -32.89
N PHE A 178 17.53 -20.07 -31.56
CA PHE A 178 18.43 -19.18 -30.82
C PHE A 178 19.89 -19.58 -30.96
N ASP A 179 20.22 -20.88 -30.97
CA ASP A 179 21.59 -21.35 -31.26
C ASP A 179 22.04 -20.99 -32.68
N THR A 180 21.10 -20.91 -33.63
CA THR A 180 21.39 -20.48 -35.00
C THR A 180 21.62 -18.98 -35.08
N LEU A 181 20.78 -18.19 -34.39
CA LEU A 181 20.95 -16.73 -34.26
C LEU A 181 22.28 -16.37 -33.59
N GLU A 182 22.66 -17.08 -32.53
CA GLU A 182 23.94 -16.92 -31.83
C GLU A 182 25.14 -17.18 -32.75
N LYS A 183 25.03 -18.13 -33.69
CA LYS A 183 26.07 -18.40 -34.71
C LYS A 183 26.17 -17.32 -35.78
N ILE A 184 25.05 -16.67 -36.13
CA ILE A 184 25.01 -15.65 -37.19
C ILE A 184 25.46 -14.29 -36.64
N ASN A 185 24.89 -13.88 -35.49
CA ASN A 185 25.03 -12.54 -34.94
C ASN A 185 25.99 -12.46 -33.74
N GLY A 186 26.57 -13.59 -33.32
CA GLY A 186 27.34 -13.69 -32.08
C GLY A 186 26.45 -13.79 -30.84
N LEU A 187 27.09 -13.86 -29.68
CA LEU A 187 26.41 -13.88 -28.39
C LEU A 187 25.72 -12.54 -28.14
N GLN A 188 24.40 -12.57 -27.91
CA GLN A 188 23.60 -11.40 -27.55
C GLN A 188 22.88 -11.66 -26.22
N GLU A 189 22.70 -10.62 -25.42
CA GLU A 189 22.01 -10.73 -24.13
C GLU A 189 20.59 -11.28 -24.29
N GLU A 190 19.84 -10.78 -25.27
CA GLU A 190 18.45 -11.15 -25.52
C GLU A 190 18.32 -12.66 -25.76
N TYR A 191 19.27 -13.28 -26.47
CA TYR A 191 19.25 -14.71 -26.76
C TYR A 191 19.44 -15.52 -25.48
N VAL A 192 20.38 -15.12 -24.63
CA VAL A 192 20.64 -15.74 -23.34
C VAL A 192 19.42 -15.61 -22.43
N TYR A 193 18.77 -14.44 -22.38
CA TYR A 193 17.54 -14.22 -21.60
C TYR A 193 16.39 -15.12 -22.06
N GLN A 194 16.20 -15.32 -23.37
CA GLN A 194 15.15 -16.23 -23.87
C GLN A 194 15.51 -17.70 -23.58
N LYS A 195 16.75 -18.13 -23.86
CA LYS A 195 17.18 -19.52 -23.66
C LYS A 195 17.17 -19.92 -22.19
N GLN A 196 17.65 -19.06 -21.28
CA GLN A 196 17.60 -19.36 -19.86
C GLN A 196 16.16 -19.50 -19.36
N ARG A 197 15.22 -18.66 -19.82
CA ARG A 197 13.81 -18.73 -19.42
C ARG A 197 13.23 -20.08 -19.82
N ILE A 198 13.44 -20.47 -21.07
CA ILE A 198 13.03 -21.77 -21.60
C ILE A 198 13.61 -22.91 -20.76
N TYR A 199 14.92 -22.88 -20.46
CA TYR A 199 15.54 -23.92 -19.65
C TYR A 199 14.99 -23.97 -18.22
N LEU A 200 14.67 -22.82 -17.60
CA LEU A 200 14.06 -22.77 -16.27
C LEU A 200 12.62 -23.32 -16.26
N GLU A 201 11.82 -23.01 -17.28
CA GLU A 201 10.47 -23.58 -17.48
C GLU A 201 10.54 -25.11 -17.66
N GLN A 202 11.60 -25.61 -18.29
CA GLN A 202 11.89 -27.05 -18.41
C GLN A 202 12.53 -27.66 -17.16
N HIS A 203 12.70 -26.90 -16.07
CA HIS A 203 13.43 -27.29 -14.85
C HIS A 203 14.90 -27.72 -15.08
N LYS A 204 15.51 -27.31 -16.19
CA LYS A 204 16.91 -27.56 -16.54
C LYS A 204 17.84 -26.45 -16.03
N ILE A 205 17.94 -26.33 -14.71
CA ILE A 205 18.69 -25.24 -14.03
C ILE A 205 20.15 -25.16 -14.49
N ALA A 206 20.83 -26.31 -14.65
CA ALA A 206 22.23 -26.33 -15.08
C ALA A 206 22.44 -25.76 -16.49
N ALA A 207 21.49 -25.98 -17.40
CA ALA A 207 21.53 -25.45 -18.76
C ALA A 207 21.23 -23.94 -18.77
N ALA A 208 20.24 -23.49 -17.99
CA ALA A 208 19.97 -22.06 -17.81
C ALA A 208 21.20 -21.31 -17.28
N ALA A 209 21.82 -21.84 -16.22
CA ALA A 209 23.06 -21.30 -15.66
C ALA A 209 24.23 -21.30 -16.66
N ALA A 210 24.32 -22.33 -17.52
CA ALA A 210 25.37 -22.40 -18.54
C ALA A 210 25.25 -21.28 -19.58
N GLU A 211 24.04 -20.89 -19.99
CA GLU A 211 23.84 -19.77 -20.92
C GLU A 211 24.28 -18.44 -20.30
N VAL A 212 23.96 -18.18 -19.03
CA VAL A 212 24.42 -16.95 -18.34
C VAL A 212 25.94 -16.95 -18.15
N ARG A 213 26.55 -18.11 -17.89
CA ARG A 213 28.01 -18.23 -17.81
C ARG A 213 28.71 -17.85 -19.11
N LYS A 214 28.07 -17.99 -20.28
CA LYS A 214 28.64 -17.48 -21.54
C LYS A 214 28.77 -15.96 -21.52
N LEU A 215 27.76 -15.23 -21.02
CA LEU A 215 27.84 -13.77 -20.87
C LEU A 215 28.95 -13.38 -19.89
N ILE A 216 29.08 -14.11 -18.78
CA ILE A 216 30.17 -13.86 -17.81
C ILE A 216 31.55 -14.15 -18.43
N ALA A 217 31.68 -15.16 -19.29
CA ALA A 217 32.95 -15.47 -19.94
C ALA A 217 33.36 -14.40 -20.96
N GLU A 218 32.40 -13.85 -21.71
CA GLU A 218 32.63 -12.80 -22.70
C GLU A 218 32.84 -11.43 -22.04
N TYR A 219 32.07 -11.14 -21.00
CA TYR A 219 32.04 -9.86 -20.29
C TYR A 219 32.29 -10.09 -18.79
N PRO A 220 33.51 -10.50 -18.41
CA PRO A 220 33.81 -10.94 -17.04
C PRO A 220 33.78 -9.81 -16.01
N ASP A 221 33.77 -8.56 -16.44
CA ASP A 221 33.79 -7.36 -15.60
C ASP A 221 32.42 -6.68 -15.52
N GLU A 222 31.35 -7.36 -15.95
CA GLU A 222 29.98 -6.85 -15.89
C GLU A 222 29.21 -7.54 -14.73
N PRO A 223 29.00 -6.86 -13.58
CA PRO A 223 28.39 -7.45 -12.38
C PRO A 223 26.97 -7.97 -12.59
N ARG A 224 26.20 -7.39 -13.52
CA ARG A 224 24.79 -7.75 -13.71
C ARG A 224 24.62 -9.24 -14.08
N TYR A 225 25.58 -9.83 -14.78
CA TYR A 225 25.49 -11.23 -15.21
C TYR A 225 25.76 -12.20 -14.05
N TYR A 226 26.67 -11.85 -13.13
CA TYR A 226 26.87 -12.60 -11.89
C TYR A 226 25.61 -12.55 -11.03
N ARG A 227 24.98 -11.37 -10.90
CA ARG A 227 23.70 -11.22 -10.20
C ARG A 227 22.62 -12.10 -10.82
N LEU A 228 22.49 -12.08 -12.15
CA LEU A 228 21.51 -12.91 -12.86
C LEU A 228 21.74 -14.41 -12.58
N LEU A 229 22.99 -14.87 -12.64
CA LEU A 229 23.34 -16.25 -12.37
C LEU A 229 23.08 -16.64 -10.91
N ALA A 230 23.42 -15.77 -9.96
CA ALA A 230 23.17 -16.03 -8.55
C ALA A 230 21.67 -16.08 -8.23
N GLN A 231 20.87 -15.19 -8.81
CA GLN A 231 19.41 -15.19 -8.67
C GLN A 231 18.78 -16.50 -9.16
N ILE A 232 19.27 -17.07 -10.28
CA ILE A 232 18.83 -18.38 -10.76
C ILE A 232 19.05 -19.46 -9.69
N PHE A 233 20.20 -19.45 -9.02
CA PHE A 233 20.48 -20.43 -7.97
C PHE A 233 19.68 -20.17 -6.69
N ASP A 234 19.56 -18.92 -6.26
CA ASP A 234 18.82 -18.56 -5.04
C ASP A 234 17.33 -18.88 -5.15
N GLN A 235 16.67 -18.59 -6.29
CA GLN A 235 15.27 -18.94 -6.52
C GLN A 235 15.00 -20.45 -6.46
N GLN A 236 16.02 -21.25 -6.75
CA GLN A 236 15.95 -22.71 -6.72
C GLN A 236 16.50 -23.31 -5.43
N GLN A 237 16.72 -22.49 -4.40
CA GLN A 237 17.28 -22.87 -3.09
C GLN A 237 18.67 -23.51 -3.19
N MET A 238 19.39 -23.33 -4.30
CA MET A 238 20.75 -23.82 -4.53
C MET A 238 21.79 -22.86 -3.94
N HIS A 239 21.68 -22.61 -2.64
CA HIS A 239 22.41 -21.54 -1.95
C HIS A 239 23.94 -21.63 -2.12
N ASP A 240 24.52 -22.83 -2.06
CA ASP A 240 25.99 -23.00 -2.21
C ASP A 240 26.47 -22.56 -3.60
N SER A 241 25.67 -22.84 -4.64
CA SER A 241 25.98 -22.39 -6.01
C SER A 241 25.85 -20.87 -6.13
N ALA A 242 24.84 -20.27 -5.52
CA ALA A 242 24.66 -18.81 -5.51
C ALA A 242 25.82 -18.11 -4.78
N ILE A 243 26.22 -18.63 -3.62
CA ILE A 243 27.35 -18.12 -2.83
C ILE A 243 28.65 -18.16 -3.65
N ALA A 244 28.94 -19.27 -4.34
CA ALA A 244 30.14 -19.37 -5.17
C ALA A 244 30.19 -18.29 -6.27
N VAL A 245 29.04 -17.92 -6.84
CA VAL A 245 28.93 -16.84 -7.83
C VAL A 245 29.14 -15.47 -7.17
N TRP A 246 28.54 -15.24 -5.99
CA TRP A 246 28.75 -14.01 -5.22
C TRP A 246 30.20 -13.85 -4.77
N GLU A 247 30.86 -14.90 -4.30
CA GLU A 247 32.29 -14.89 -3.96
C GLU A 247 33.16 -14.55 -5.16
N ALA A 248 32.86 -15.10 -6.34
CA ALA A 248 33.57 -14.78 -7.57
C ALA A 248 33.43 -13.28 -7.92
N LEU A 249 32.23 -12.72 -7.76
CA LEU A 249 31.99 -11.29 -7.98
C LEU A 249 32.70 -10.42 -6.94
N LEU A 250 32.60 -10.75 -5.66
CA LEU A 250 33.19 -9.98 -4.56
C LEU A 250 34.73 -9.99 -4.57
N ARG A 251 35.38 -10.98 -5.19
CA ARG A 251 36.84 -10.93 -5.41
C ARG A 251 37.25 -9.78 -6.34
N LYS A 252 36.38 -9.40 -7.27
CA LYS A 252 36.59 -8.28 -8.20
C LYS A 252 36.04 -6.97 -7.66
N TYR A 253 34.86 -7.03 -7.04
CA TYR A 253 34.14 -5.87 -6.50
C TYR A 253 33.84 -6.11 -5.02
N PRO A 254 34.81 -5.93 -4.11
CA PRO A 254 34.68 -6.28 -2.69
C PRO A 254 33.53 -5.57 -1.97
N ASP A 255 33.13 -4.41 -2.47
CA ASP A 255 32.10 -3.56 -1.88
C ASP A 255 30.74 -3.67 -2.60
N TYR A 256 30.56 -4.62 -3.52
CA TYR A 256 29.30 -4.79 -4.25
C TYR A 256 28.14 -5.16 -3.30
N PRO A 257 27.11 -4.31 -3.15
CA PRO A 257 26.15 -4.44 -2.04
C PRO A 257 25.40 -5.75 -2.00
N GLN A 258 24.84 -6.20 -3.14
CA GLN A 258 24.03 -7.42 -3.18
C GLN A 258 24.86 -8.66 -2.86
N GLY A 259 26.14 -8.67 -3.27
CA GLY A 259 27.09 -9.71 -2.90
C GLY A 259 27.35 -9.72 -1.40
N LEU A 260 27.59 -8.55 -0.79
CA LEU A 260 27.78 -8.42 0.66
C LEU A 260 26.56 -8.88 1.45
N ILE A 261 25.34 -8.54 1.01
CA ILE A 261 24.08 -9.00 1.61
C ILE A 261 23.96 -10.52 1.50
N ALA A 262 24.23 -11.10 0.33
CA ALA A 262 24.18 -12.55 0.14
C ALA A 262 25.14 -13.29 1.09
N MET A 263 26.38 -12.80 1.23
CA MET A 263 27.34 -13.34 2.20
C MET A 263 26.85 -13.18 3.64
N ALA A 264 26.26 -12.04 4.00
CA ALA A 264 25.68 -11.84 5.32
C ALA A 264 24.60 -12.91 5.59
N LEU A 265 23.63 -13.09 4.70
CA LEU A 265 22.56 -14.07 4.85
C LEU A 265 23.09 -15.51 4.96
N GLN A 266 24.19 -15.84 4.29
CA GLN A 266 24.88 -17.11 4.47
C GLN A 266 25.40 -17.29 5.90
N PHE A 267 26.10 -16.29 6.45
CA PHE A 267 26.60 -16.35 7.83
C PHE A 267 25.45 -16.45 8.85
N ARG A 268 24.32 -15.78 8.59
CA ARG A 268 23.10 -15.92 9.40
C ARG A 268 22.60 -17.38 9.42
N ARG A 269 22.58 -18.06 8.26
CA ARG A 269 22.18 -19.49 8.19
C ARG A 269 23.14 -20.41 8.93
N GLN A 270 24.43 -20.07 8.97
CA GLN A 270 25.46 -20.82 9.70
C GLN A 270 25.46 -20.53 11.21
N GLY A 271 24.68 -19.55 11.68
CA GLY A 271 24.68 -19.09 13.07
C GLY A 271 25.86 -18.17 13.43
N ASP A 272 26.67 -17.73 12.45
CA ASP A 272 27.74 -16.75 12.67
C ASP A 272 27.15 -15.32 12.64
N THR A 273 26.58 -14.92 13.76
CA THR A 273 25.99 -13.60 13.95
C THR A 273 27.02 -12.47 13.81
N ALA A 274 28.28 -12.70 14.18
CA ALA A 274 29.33 -11.69 14.11
C ALA A 274 29.68 -11.36 12.66
N SER A 275 29.88 -12.38 11.82
CA SER A 275 30.13 -12.18 10.40
C SER A 275 28.90 -11.64 9.69
N PHE A 276 27.68 -12.08 10.04
CA PHE A 276 26.44 -11.51 9.50
C PHE A 276 26.42 -9.98 9.63
N TYR A 277 26.57 -9.46 10.85
CA TYR A 277 26.52 -8.01 11.06
C TYR A 277 27.73 -7.28 10.47
N ARG A 278 28.91 -7.91 10.39
CA ARG A 278 30.07 -7.32 9.73
C ARG A 278 29.83 -7.09 8.23
N TYR A 279 29.28 -8.08 7.53
CA TYR A 279 28.98 -7.96 6.10
C TYR A 279 27.78 -7.03 5.86
N MET A 280 26.75 -7.12 6.71
CA MET A 280 25.60 -6.22 6.63
C MET A 280 26.00 -4.76 6.82
N ALA A 281 26.88 -4.46 7.79
CA ALA A 281 27.42 -3.13 7.98
C ALA A 281 28.15 -2.63 6.71
N LYS A 282 28.99 -3.46 6.07
CA LYS A 282 29.64 -3.05 4.82
C LYS A 282 28.63 -2.73 3.72
N ALA A 283 27.60 -3.55 3.56
CA ALA A 283 26.55 -3.31 2.57
C ALA A 283 25.81 -1.99 2.84
N PHE A 284 25.45 -1.74 4.11
CA PHE A 284 24.75 -0.53 4.53
C PHE A 284 25.57 0.75 4.37
N ALA A 285 26.90 0.66 4.53
CA ALA A 285 27.81 1.77 4.31
C ALA A 285 27.93 2.19 2.84
N ASN A 286 27.58 1.31 1.89
CA ASN A 286 27.69 1.62 0.47
C ASN A 286 26.52 2.52 0.02
N PRO A 287 26.78 3.73 -0.53
CA PRO A 287 25.73 4.63 -1.00
C PRO A 287 24.98 4.13 -2.25
N ASP A 288 25.57 3.20 -3.02
CA ASP A 288 24.95 2.63 -4.23
C ASP A 288 23.88 1.56 -3.92
N LEU A 289 23.83 1.07 -2.67
CA LEU A 289 22.72 0.24 -2.22
C LEU A 289 21.49 1.13 -2.05
N ASP A 290 20.40 0.79 -2.73
CA ASP A 290 19.17 1.57 -2.66
C ASP A 290 18.70 1.71 -1.22
N ILE A 291 18.22 2.90 -0.87
CA ILE A 291 17.74 3.16 0.49
C ILE A 291 16.56 2.25 0.83
N GLU A 292 15.69 1.92 -0.13
CA GLU A 292 14.54 1.06 0.11
C GLU A 292 14.98 -0.33 0.60
N ASP A 293 16.03 -0.91 0.01
CA ASP A 293 16.61 -2.18 0.46
C ASP A 293 17.12 -2.10 1.92
N LYS A 294 17.69 -0.95 2.30
CA LYS A 294 18.18 -0.71 3.67
C LYS A 294 17.03 -0.54 4.66
N LEU A 295 15.97 0.17 4.27
CA LEU A 295 14.77 0.38 5.09
C LEU A 295 14.02 -0.93 5.30
N GLU A 296 13.81 -1.72 4.23
CA GLU A 296 13.12 -3.02 4.27
C GLU A 296 13.77 -3.97 5.28
N PHE A 297 15.10 -4.00 5.33
CA PHE A 297 15.83 -4.80 6.30
C PHE A 297 15.62 -4.32 7.76
N LEU A 298 15.40 -3.02 7.97
CA LEU A 298 15.29 -2.43 9.31
C LEU A 298 13.86 -2.37 9.85
N TYR A 299 12.83 -2.30 9.01
CA TYR A 299 11.43 -2.25 9.46
C TYR A 299 11.02 -3.39 10.41
N PRO A 300 11.48 -4.65 10.25
CA PRO A 300 11.17 -5.71 11.20
C PRO A 300 11.59 -5.41 12.65
N PHE A 301 12.60 -4.55 12.87
CA PHE A 301 12.99 -4.15 14.23
C PHE A 301 11.93 -3.32 14.95
N LEU A 302 10.99 -2.70 14.23
CA LEU A 302 9.87 -1.94 14.79
C LEU A 302 8.67 -2.82 15.14
N GLN A 303 8.70 -4.10 14.78
CA GLN A 303 7.61 -5.05 15.00
C GLN A 303 7.83 -5.95 16.21
N TYR A 304 9.01 -5.92 16.82
CA TYR A 304 9.27 -6.68 18.03
C TYR A 304 8.38 -6.15 19.17
N VAL A 305 7.76 -7.06 19.93
CA VAL A 305 6.97 -6.66 21.12
C VAL A 305 7.91 -6.06 22.19
N GLU A 306 9.06 -6.69 22.38
CA GLU A 306 10.18 -6.19 23.17
C GLU A 306 11.45 -6.27 22.32
N ILE A 307 12.18 -5.16 22.21
CA ILE A 307 13.49 -5.13 21.59
C ILE A 307 14.56 -5.20 22.68
N ASP A 308 15.34 -6.28 22.69
CA ASP A 308 16.42 -6.41 23.66
C ASP A 308 17.56 -5.41 23.39
N SER A 309 18.44 -5.22 24.38
CA SER A 309 19.52 -4.23 24.28
C SER A 309 20.50 -4.48 23.12
N ALA A 310 20.73 -5.75 22.75
CA ALA A 310 21.67 -6.12 21.69
C ALA A 310 21.05 -5.86 20.31
N GLN A 311 19.80 -6.24 20.12
CA GLN A 311 19.02 -5.96 18.92
C GLN A 311 18.87 -4.47 18.69
N LEU A 312 18.60 -3.70 19.75
CA LEU A 312 18.50 -2.26 19.69
C LEU A 312 19.84 -1.62 19.26
N GLN A 313 20.95 -2.04 19.85
CA GLN A 313 22.28 -1.52 19.47
C GLN A 313 22.60 -1.78 18.00
N VAL A 314 22.21 -2.96 17.48
CA VAL A 314 22.34 -3.29 16.06
C VAL A 314 21.47 -2.37 15.20
N ALA A 315 20.19 -2.23 15.51
CA ALA A 315 19.25 -1.40 14.75
C ALA A 315 19.70 0.06 14.70
N LEU A 316 20.13 0.61 15.84
CA LEU A 316 20.66 1.97 15.94
C LEU A 316 21.99 2.14 15.19
N ARG A 317 22.85 1.11 15.19
CA ARG A 317 24.09 1.16 14.41
C ARG A 317 23.79 1.19 12.92
N LEU A 318 22.96 0.29 12.43
CA LEU A 318 22.64 0.18 11.01
C LEU A 318 21.87 1.41 10.50
N SER A 319 20.88 1.91 11.26
CA SER A 319 20.15 3.13 10.89
C SER A 319 21.05 4.37 10.78
N ARG A 320 22.06 4.53 11.66
CA ARG A 320 23.09 5.58 11.48
C ARG A 320 23.89 5.42 10.20
N MET A 321 24.11 4.19 9.74
CA MET A 321 24.79 3.93 8.46
C MET A 321 23.89 4.26 7.28
N VAL A 322 22.56 4.06 7.40
CA VAL A 322 21.60 4.54 6.39
C VAL A 322 21.68 6.06 6.28
N ILE A 323 21.69 6.79 7.40
CA ILE A 323 21.87 8.25 7.41
C ILE A 323 23.21 8.65 6.78
N ALA A 324 24.31 7.97 7.13
CA ALA A 324 25.62 8.30 6.57
C ALA A 324 25.72 8.05 5.05
N ALA A 325 25.04 7.02 4.55
CA ALA A 325 25.05 6.68 3.13
C ALA A 325 24.03 7.48 2.30
N HIS A 326 22.94 7.93 2.92
CA HIS A 326 21.87 8.73 2.29
C HIS A 326 21.51 9.96 3.15
N PRO A 327 22.45 10.91 3.33
CA PRO A 327 22.26 12.02 4.26
C PRO A 327 21.19 13.02 3.83
N ASP A 328 20.81 13.01 2.56
CA ASP A 328 19.81 13.92 1.98
C ASP A 328 18.42 13.27 1.88
N ASP A 329 18.26 12.01 2.29
CA ASP A 329 16.97 11.31 2.27
C ASP A 329 16.28 11.40 3.64
N SER A 330 15.13 12.06 3.69
CA SER A 330 14.35 12.27 4.92
C SER A 330 13.96 10.95 5.60
N ARG A 331 13.75 9.87 4.84
CA ARG A 331 13.35 8.55 5.37
C ARG A 331 14.44 7.93 6.25
N ALA A 332 15.72 8.20 5.96
CA ALA A 332 16.83 7.69 6.76
C ALA A 332 16.76 8.20 8.22
N TYR A 333 16.46 9.49 8.39
CA TYR A 333 16.28 10.10 9.69
C TYR A 333 14.98 9.67 10.34
N ALA A 334 13.88 9.60 9.59
CA ALA A 334 12.61 9.18 10.14
C ALA A 334 12.66 7.76 10.71
N LEU A 335 13.29 6.81 10.00
CA LEU A 335 13.49 5.45 10.51
C LEU A 335 14.34 5.44 11.79
N TYR A 336 15.40 6.27 11.86
CA TYR A 336 16.20 6.40 13.08
C TYR A 336 15.35 6.91 14.25
N GLY A 337 14.47 7.87 14.00
CA GLY A 337 13.49 8.36 14.98
C GLY A 337 12.50 7.28 15.42
N ASP A 338 11.96 6.50 14.47
CA ASP A 338 11.03 5.41 14.73
C ASP A 338 11.66 4.30 15.58
N ILE A 339 12.94 3.96 15.33
CA ILE A 339 13.70 3.00 16.16
C ILE A 339 13.87 3.54 17.59
N TRP A 340 14.17 4.83 17.77
CA TRP A 340 14.27 5.43 19.10
C TRP A 340 12.92 5.48 19.83
N LEU A 341 11.85 5.84 19.12
CA LEU A 341 10.50 5.87 19.69
C LEU A 341 10.09 4.47 20.18
N HIS A 342 10.35 3.44 19.37
CA HIS A 342 10.08 2.05 19.74
C HIS A 342 10.94 1.60 20.94
N ALA A 343 12.23 1.94 20.93
CA ALA A 343 13.16 1.63 22.01
C ALA A 343 12.83 2.36 23.33
N GLY A 344 12.24 3.55 23.24
CA GLY A 344 11.91 4.41 24.37
C GLY A 344 10.93 3.80 25.36
N GLN A 345 10.15 2.81 24.91
CA GLN A 345 9.29 1.99 25.77
C GLN A 345 10.11 1.18 26.81
N TRP A 346 11.40 0.93 26.54
CA TRP A 346 12.26 0.02 27.31
C TRP A 346 13.57 0.67 27.79
N ASN A 347 13.96 1.82 27.25
CA ASN A 347 15.20 2.53 27.59
C ASN A 347 14.96 4.03 27.73
N THR A 348 14.93 4.52 28.98
CA THR A 348 14.31 5.79 29.36
C THR A 348 15.19 7.03 29.27
N ALA A 349 16.52 6.90 29.16
CA ALA A 349 17.42 8.03 29.47
C ALA A 349 17.72 9.00 28.31
N ALA A 350 17.52 8.62 27.03
CA ALA A 350 17.96 9.45 25.89
C ALA A 350 17.14 9.31 24.59
N TRP A 351 16.07 8.52 24.60
CA TRP A 351 15.31 8.22 23.39
C TRP A 351 14.52 9.42 22.88
N GLN A 352 14.03 10.27 23.79
CA GLN A 352 13.18 11.43 23.49
C GLN A 352 13.91 12.46 22.64
N ASP A 353 15.09 12.91 23.09
CA ASP A 353 15.91 13.89 22.38
C ASP A 353 16.40 13.33 21.04
N SER A 354 16.71 12.04 20.99
CA SER A 354 17.18 11.39 19.76
C SER A 354 16.07 11.27 18.70
N ALA A 355 14.85 10.90 19.12
CA ALA A 355 13.69 10.85 18.23
C ALA A 355 13.27 12.25 17.77
N ASP A 356 13.26 13.24 18.67
CA ASP A 356 12.97 14.64 18.34
C ASP A 356 13.94 15.17 17.29
N TYR A 357 15.25 15.03 17.52
CA TYR A 357 16.28 15.42 16.57
C TYR A 357 16.05 14.76 15.21
N ALA A 358 15.82 13.45 15.19
CA ALA A 358 15.65 12.68 13.97
C ALA A 358 14.45 13.16 13.14
N TYR A 359 13.27 13.31 13.76
CA TYR A 359 12.09 13.80 13.04
C TYR A 359 12.24 15.24 12.57
N ARG A 360 12.90 16.10 13.36
CA ARG A 360 13.21 17.48 12.92
C ARG A 360 14.14 17.49 11.70
N GLN A 361 15.14 16.61 11.63
CA GLN A 361 15.98 16.49 10.44
C GLN A 361 15.18 15.95 9.24
N ALA A 362 14.34 14.94 9.44
CA ALA A 362 13.48 14.41 8.37
C ALA A 362 12.56 15.50 7.78
N ILE A 363 11.92 16.30 8.65
CA ILE A 363 11.09 17.46 8.25
C ILE A 363 11.92 18.53 7.54
N ALA A 364 13.14 18.81 8.00
CA ALA A 364 14.00 19.81 7.38
C ALA A 364 14.41 19.42 5.95
N LEU A 365 14.63 18.12 5.70
CA LEU A 365 14.96 17.57 4.38
C LEU A 365 13.74 17.50 3.46
N ASP A 366 12.59 17.08 3.99
CA ASP A 366 11.33 17.06 3.26
C ASP A 366 10.19 17.67 4.08
N THR A 367 10.01 18.96 3.88
CA THR A 367 8.97 19.74 4.56
C THR A 367 7.55 19.46 4.02
N SER A 368 7.41 18.72 2.92
CA SER A 368 6.13 18.41 2.29
C SER A 368 5.54 17.08 2.77
N GLU A 369 6.39 16.20 3.30
CA GLU A 369 5.99 14.88 3.79
C GLU A 369 5.26 14.97 5.13
N ILE A 370 3.93 14.87 5.06
CA ILE A 370 3.01 15.04 6.20
C ILE A 370 3.30 14.04 7.32
N SER A 371 3.72 12.81 6.97
CA SER A 371 3.88 11.74 7.96
C SER A 371 5.03 12.00 8.95
N TRP A 372 6.01 12.85 8.62
CA TRP A 372 7.06 13.27 9.56
C TRP A 372 6.52 14.22 10.62
N TRP A 373 5.65 15.16 10.22
CA TRP A 373 4.98 16.07 11.14
C TRP A 373 4.07 15.32 12.11
N GLN A 374 3.32 14.31 11.62
CA GLN A 374 2.48 13.45 12.46
C GLN A 374 3.29 12.73 13.54
N ARG A 375 4.46 12.18 13.18
CA ARG A 375 5.34 11.50 14.12
C ARG A 375 5.85 12.44 15.21
N LEU A 376 6.26 13.66 14.84
CA LEU A 376 6.74 14.64 15.82
C LEU A 376 5.61 15.19 16.73
N LEU A 377 4.42 15.43 16.18
CA LEU A 377 3.23 15.80 16.96
C LEU A 377 2.89 14.71 17.99
N ARG A 378 2.85 13.45 17.55
CA ARG A 378 2.61 12.30 18.42
C ARG A 378 3.69 12.17 19.49
N LEU A 379 4.96 12.37 19.13
CA LEU A 379 6.07 12.35 20.08
C LEU A 379 5.87 13.37 21.20
N TYR A 380 5.53 14.62 20.87
CA TYR A 380 5.25 15.66 21.87
C TYR A 380 4.00 15.37 22.69
N ALA A 381 2.98 14.79 22.07
CA ALA A 381 1.77 14.40 22.79
C ALA A 381 2.05 13.29 23.82
N MET A 382 2.79 12.25 23.43
CA MET A 382 3.19 11.15 24.32
C MET A 382 4.03 11.62 25.51
N GLN A 383 4.84 12.66 25.31
CA GLN A 383 5.67 13.25 26.36
C GLN A 383 4.98 14.37 27.15
N GLN A 384 3.71 14.68 26.82
CA GLN A 384 2.96 15.81 27.38
C GLN A 384 3.73 17.15 27.31
N GLN A 385 4.50 17.36 26.24
CA GLN A 385 5.23 18.61 26.02
C GLN A 385 4.29 19.71 25.51
N THR A 386 3.47 20.26 26.39
CA THR A 386 2.38 21.18 26.05
C THR A 386 2.78 22.35 25.15
N ASP A 387 3.86 23.07 25.47
CA ASP A 387 4.27 24.24 24.67
C ASP A 387 4.91 23.85 23.33
N SER A 388 5.63 22.73 23.27
CA SER A 388 6.18 22.20 22.02
C SER A 388 5.07 21.71 21.10
N LEU A 389 4.09 20.98 21.63
CA LEU A 389 2.91 20.52 20.90
C LEU A 389 2.08 21.69 20.37
N TYR A 390 1.86 22.70 21.21
CA TYR A 390 1.12 23.90 20.80
C TYR A 390 1.83 24.63 19.65
N ARG A 391 3.14 24.89 19.76
CA ARG A 391 3.88 25.57 18.68
C ARG A 391 3.91 24.77 17.38
N LEU A 392 4.21 23.46 17.48
CA LEU A 392 4.31 22.59 16.30
C LEU A 392 2.95 22.43 15.60
N SER A 393 1.87 22.26 16.36
CA SER A 393 0.53 22.16 15.78
C SER A 393 0.14 23.44 15.02
N HIS A 394 0.47 24.62 15.51
CA HIS A 394 0.27 25.88 14.78
C HIS A 394 1.10 25.98 13.49
N GLU A 395 2.34 25.50 13.50
CA GLU A 395 3.17 25.41 12.30
C GLU A 395 2.55 24.46 11.27
N VAL A 396 2.10 23.29 11.72
CA VAL A 396 1.38 22.31 10.88
C VAL A 396 0.11 22.91 10.31
N LEU A 397 -0.70 23.62 11.09
CA LEU A 397 -1.92 24.27 10.61
C LEU A 397 -1.64 25.36 9.57
N SER A 398 -0.52 26.07 9.70
CA SER A 398 -0.10 27.10 8.74
C SER A 398 0.32 26.48 7.39
N ARG A 399 0.87 25.26 7.42
CA ARG A 399 1.40 24.58 6.23
C ARG A 399 0.41 23.61 5.58
N PHE A 400 -0.39 22.93 6.40
CA PHE A 400 -1.35 21.88 6.04
C PHE A 400 -2.73 22.17 6.65
N PRO A 401 -3.43 23.24 6.22
CA PRO A 401 -4.70 23.64 6.82
C PRO A 401 -5.85 22.62 6.61
N GLY A 402 -5.67 21.64 5.71
CA GLY A 402 -6.63 20.55 5.50
C GLY A 402 -6.38 19.30 6.35
N MET A 403 -5.34 19.30 7.18
CA MET A 403 -4.92 18.12 7.95
C MET A 403 -5.62 18.09 9.33
N PRO A 404 -6.47 17.09 9.62
CA PRO A 404 -7.20 17.04 10.89
C PRO A 404 -6.28 16.90 12.11
N ASP A 405 -5.12 16.24 11.98
CA ASP A 405 -4.14 16.08 13.06
C ASP A 405 -3.66 17.41 13.63
N GLY A 406 -3.39 18.40 12.77
CA GLY A 406 -2.94 19.72 13.22
C GLY A 406 -3.94 20.35 14.20
N TYR A 407 -5.23 20.26 13.88
CA TYR A 407 -6.30 20.75 14.76
C TYR A 407 -6.48 19.87 15.99
N TYR A 408 -6.43 18.54 15.85
CA TYR A 408 -6.55 17.61 16.97
C TYR A 408 -5.48 17.85 18.04
N TYR A 409 -4.21 17.89 17.64
CA TYR A 409 -3.10 18.12 18.57
C TYR A 409 -3.05 19.56 19.10
N CYS A 410 -3.50 20.56 18.33
CA CYS A 410 -3.67 21.92 18.83
C CYS A 410 -4.75 21.98 19.92
N GLY A 411 -5.89 21.34 19.69
CA GLY A 411 -6.97 21.21 20.68
C GLY A 411 -6.50 20.48 21.94
N MET A 412 -5.74 19.39 21.81
CA MET A 412 -5.13 18.68 22.93
C MET A 412 -4.20 19.58 23.75
N ALA A 413 -3.31 20.33 23.09
CA ALA A 413 -2.44 21.27 23.77
C ALA A 413 -3.21 22.40 24.47
N GLN A 414 -4.34 22.86 23.91
CA GLN A 414 -5.22 23.85 24.53
C GLN A 414 -5.92 23.30 25.78
N VAL A 415 -6.36 22.04 25.76
CA VAL A 415 -6.91 21.36 26.96
C VAL A 415 -5.88 21.35 28.08
N TRP A 416 -4.63 20.96 27.80
CA TRP A 416 -3.56 20.96 28.80
C TRP A 416 -3.19 22.34 29.33
N LYS A 417 -3.57 23.41 28.62
CA LYS A 417 -3.40 24.81 29.04
C LYS A 417 -4.64 25.40 29.71
N HIS A 418 -5.66 24.60 29.99
CA HIS A 418 -6.94 25.04 30.55
C HIS A 418 -7.64 26.10 29.70
N ALA A 419 -7.65 25.90 28.38
CA ALA A 419 -8.30 26.75 27.40
C ALA A 419 -9.44 26.00 26.70
N GLU A 420 -10.38 25.47 27.49
CA GLU A 420 -11.40 24.51 27.06
C GLU A 420 -12.32 25.08 25.97
N SER A 421 -12.68 26.37 26.06
CA SER A 421 -13.51 27.02 25.03
C SER A 421 -12.81 27.07 23.67
N ALA A 422 -11.52 27.38 23.63
CA ALA A 422 -10.74 27.40 22.40
C ALA A 422 -10.49 25.98 21.87
N ALA A 423 -10.28 25.02 22.78
CA ALA A 423 -10.15 23.61 22.43
C ALA A 423 -11.41 23.07 21.75
N ALA A 424 -12.60 23.41 22.27
CA ALA A 424 -13.87 22.99 21.68
C ALA A 424 -14.00 23.45 20.21
N ASP A 425 -13.73 24.73 19.94
CA ASP A 425 -13.81 25.28 18.58
C ASP A 425 -12.77 24.62 17.65
N THR A 426 -11.54 24.44 18.13
CA THR A 426 -10.44 23.85 17.36
C THR A 426 -10.72 22.36 17.03
N LEU A 427 -11.22 21.59 17.99
CA LEU A 427 -11.56 20.18 17.82
C LEU A 427 -12.80 19.97 16.94
N GLN A 428 -13.75 20.91 16.92
CA GLN A 428 -14.85 20.88 15.95
C GLN A 428 -14.33 21.02 14.51
N GLN A 429 -13.32 21.87 14.27
CA GLN A 429 -12.66 21.94 12.96
C GLN A 429 -11.94 20.64 12.62
N ALA A 430 -11.23 20.04 13.57
CA ALA A 430 -10.62 18.72 13.40
C ALA A 430 -11.66 17.68 12.96
N LEU A 431 -12.82 17.65 13.63
CA LEU A 431 -13.90 16.70 13.36
C LEU A 431 -14.49 16.88 11.96
N PHE A 432 -14.65 18.13 11.51
CA PHE A 432 -15.12 18.44 10.16
C PHE A 432 -14.13 17.95 9.08
N LEU A 433 -12.83 18.15 9.31
CA LEU A 433 -11.77 17.77 8.38
C LEU A 433 -11.45 16.27 8.37
N ALA A 434 -11.78 15.54 9.43
CA ALA A 434 -11.56 14.09 9.54
C ALA A 434 -12.31 13.26 8.47
N GLY A 435 -13.24 13.86 7.71
CA GLY A 435 -13.80 13.25 6.51
C GLY A 435 -14.58 11.98 6.81
N GLN A 436 -14.09 10.82 6.37
CA GLN A 436 -14.69 9.49 6.65
C GLN A 436 -13.78 8.57 7.46
N ASP A 437 -12.68 9.08 8.02
CA ASP A 437 -11.77 8.30 8.86
C ASP A 437 -12.42 8.01 10.23
N PRO A 438 -12.80 6.75 10.51
CA PRO A 438 -13.47 6.41 11.76
C PRO A 438 -12.52 6.48 12.96
N GLU A 439 -11.23 6.19 12.78
CA GLU A 439 -10.25 6.19 13.86
C GLU A 439 -10.00 7.63 14.33
N MET A 440 -9.72 8.53 13.37
CA MET A 440 -9.49 9.94 13.67
C MET A 440 -10.73 10.60 14.30
N LYS A 441 -11.92 10.33 13.77
CA LYS A 441 -13.19 10.81 14.36
C LYS A 441 -13.36 10.32 15.80
N THR A 442 -13.05 9.05 16.07
CA THR A 442 -13.17 8.48 17.41
C THR A 442 -12.27 9.21 18.41
N GLN A 443 -11.00 9.46 18.04
CA GLN A 443 -10.05 10.19 18.88
C GLN A 443 -10.50 11.64 19.14
N ILE A 444 -10.95 12.34 18.09
CA ILE A 444 -11.44 13.72 18.20
C ILE A 444 -12.71 13.80 19.06
N LEU A 445 -13.69 12.92 18.83
CA LEU A 445 -14.94 12.90 19.60
C LEU A 445 -14.70 12.60 21.07
N SER A 446 -13.79 11.67 21.38
CA SER A 446 -13.40 11.37 22.77
C SER A 446 -12.83 12.60 23.49
N LEU A 447 -11.90 13.30 22.85
CA LEU A 447 -11.30 14.50 23.43
C LEU A 447 -12.32 15.65 23.51
N LEU A 448 -13.12 15.87 22.47
CA LEU A 448 -14.17 16.90 22.46
C LEU A 448 -15.25 16.62 23.51
N GLY A 449 -15.58 15.35 23.76
CA GLY A 449 -16.48 14.93 24.83
C GLY A 449 -15.96 15.31 26.21
N THR A 450 -14.65 15.14 26.44
CA THR A 450 -13.96 15.59 27.66
C THR A 450 -14.03 17.11 27.79
N VAL A 451 -13.69 17.85 26.72
CA VAL A 451 -13.77 19.32 26.71
C VAL A 451 -15.18 19.83 27.03
N TYR A 452 -16.22 19.21 26.47
CA TYR A 452 -17.60 19.61 26.79
C TYR A 452 -18.02 19.26 28.20
N PHE A 453 -17.46 18.21 28.81
CA PHE A 453 -17.69 17.91 30.21
C PHE A 453 -17.11 19.02 31.09
N ASP A 454 -15.87 19.44 30.84
CA ASP A 454 -15.20 20.51 31.59
C ASP A 454 -15.91 21.87 31.43
N LEU A 455 -16.47 22.13 30.25
CA LEU A 455 -17.33 23.29 29.97
C LEU A 455 -18.76 23.17 30.54
N GLN A 456 -19.07 22.09 31.26
CA GLN A 456 -20.40 21.76 31.81
C GLN A 456 -21.50 21.65 30.75
N GLN A 457 -21.15 21.43 29.48
CA GLN A 457 -22.06 21.20 28.36
C GLN A 457 -22.40 19.70 28.25
N TYR A 458 -22.97 19.14 29.31
CA TYR A 458 -23.08 17.69 29.50
C TYR A 458 -23.81 16.96 28.37
N SER A 459 -24.89 17.53 27.82
CA SER A 459 -25.61 16.92 26.68
C SER A 459 -24.73 16.78 25.43
N ARG A 460 -23.83 17.75 25.18
CA ARG A 460 -22.86 17.67 24.06
C ARG A 460 -21.75 16.68 24.37
N SER A 461 -21.29 16.65 25.62
CA SER A 461 -20.32 15.65 26.09
C SER A 461 -20.84 14.22 25.86
N ASP A 462 -22.07 13.93 26.32
CA ASP A 462 -22.74 12.65 26.14
C ASP A 462 -22.87 12.27 24.66
N SER A 463 -23.30 13.22 23.82
CA SER A 463 -23.44 13.01 22.38
C SER A 463 -22.10 12.66 21.71
N CYS A 464 -21.01 13.31 22.11
CA CYS A 464 -19.67 13.02 21.60
C CYS A 464 -19.21 11.61 21.98
N PHE A 465 -19.34 11.22 23.25
CA PHE A 465 -18.96 9.88 23.71
C PHE A 465 -19.81 8.79 23.09
N GLU A 466 -21.12 9.00 22.96
CA GLU A 466 -22.02 8.07 22.29
C GLU A 466 -21.65 7.91 20.82
N ALA A 467 -21.38 9.00 20.10
CA ALA A 467 -20.92 8.94 18.71
C ALA A 467 -19.57 8.22 18.58
N ALA A 468 -18.65 8.43 19.51
CA ALA A 468 -17.35 7.75 19.52
C ALA A 468 -17.51 6.23 19.75
N LEU A 469 -18.41 5.82 20.67
CA LEU A 469 -18.72 4.41 20.93
C LEU A 469 -19.51 3.73 19.80
N VAL A 470 -20.22 4.48 18.96
CA VAL A 470 -20.79 3.92 17.72
C VAL A 470 -19.68 3.53 16.74
N LEU A 471 -18.62 4.32 16.65
CA LEU A 471 -17.48 4.05 15.77
C LEU A 471 -16.54 2.98 16.34
N ALA A 472 -16.31 3.00 17.65
CA ALA A 472 -15.43 2.06 18.35
C ALA A 472 -16.11 1.52 19.63
N PRO A 473 -17.03 0.54 19.52
CA PRO A 473 -17.84 0.04 20.64
C PRO A 473 -17.05 -0.62 21.77
N ASP A 474 -15.84 -1.09 21.47
CA ASP A 474 -14.95 -1.81 22.39
C ASP A 474 -13.71 -0.97 22.77
N ASN A 475 -13.75 0.35 22.56
CA ASN A 475 -12.66 1.22 23.00
C ASN A 475 -12.72 1.39 24.54
N ASP A 476 -11.82 0.73 25.26
CA ASP A 476 -11.79 0.69 26.72
C ASP A 476 -11.59 2.06 27.37
N LEU A 477 -10.74 2.91 26.79
CA LEU A 477 -10.48 4.27 27.28
C LEU A 477 -11.73 5.14 27.23
N ILE A 478 -12.49 5.07 26.12
CA ILE A 478 -13.74 5.83 25.96
C ILE A 478 -14.81 5.31 26.91
N LEU A 479 -14.96 3.98 27.03
CA LEU A 479 -15.88 3.36 27.98
C LEU A 479 -15.57 3.81 29.42
N ASN A 480 -14.29 3.81 29.81
CA ASN A 480 -13.82 4.28 31.11
C ASN A 480 -14.16 5.76 31.33
N ASN A 481 -13.67 6.65 30.46
CA ASN A 481 -13.83 8.09 30.64
C ASN A 481 -15.29 8.50 30.66
N TYR A 482 -16.10 7.94 29.76
CA TYR A 482 -17.53 8.25 29.73
C TYR A 482 -18.25 7.75 30.99
N SER A 483 -17.90 6.56 31.49
CA SER A 483 -18.44 6.05 32.75
C SER A 483 -18.08 6.93 33.95
N TYR A 484 -16.84 7.42 33.99
CA TYR A 484 -16.37 8.35 35.02
C TYR A 484 -17.18 9.65 35.00
N TYR A 485 -17.38 10.27 33.84
CA TYR A 485 -18.13 11.53 33.72
C TYR A 485 -19.62 11.40 34.04
N LEU A 486 -20.23 10.24 33.78
CA LEU A 486 -21.59 9.94 34.23
C LEU A 486 -21.66 9.77 35.75
N ALA A 487 -20.69 9.05 36.34
CA ALA A 487 -20.59 8.88 37.78
C ALA A 487 -20.34 10.21 38.51
N GLU A 488 -19.50 11.08 37.97
CA GLU A 488 -19.23 12.40 38.55
C GLU A 488 -20.49 13.24 38.71
N ARG A 489 -21.34 13.25 37.67
CA ARG A 489 -22.66 13.91 37.70
C ARG A 489 -23.72 13.18 38.51
N GLY A 490 -23.51 11.90 38.84
CA GLY A 490 -24.53 11.06 39.46
C GLY A 490 -25.66 10.66 38.49
N GLU A 491 -25.42 10.72 37.17
CA GLU A 491 -26.41 10.51 36.13
C GLU A 491 -26.18 9.17 35.39
N HIS A 492 -27.24 8.55 34.90
CA HIS A 492 -27.21 7.27 34.16
C HIS A 492 -26.26 6.20 34.75
N LEU A 493 -26.20 6.09 36.08
CA LEU A 493 -25.22 5.27 36.80
C LEU A 493 -25.21 3.79 36.40
N GLN A 494 -26.36 3.23 35.99
CA GLN A 494 -26.43 1.85 35.50
C GLN A 494 -25.74 1.70 34.13
N LYS A 495 -25.85 2.70 33.25
CA LYS A 495 -25.11 2.73 31.98
C LYS A 495 -23.62 2.85 32.24
N ALA A 496 -23.22 3.73 33.16
CA ALA A 496 -21.84 3.87 33.60
C ALA A 496 -21.27 2.53 34.11
N LEU A 497 -22.03 1.82 34.95
CA LEU A 497 -21.66 0.50 35.47
C LEU A 497 -21.41 -0.53 34.36
N GLN A 498 -22.30 -0.60 33.37
CA GLN A 498 -22.13 -1.52 32.24
C GLN A 498 -20.87 -1.19 31.41
N MET A 499 -20.60 0.09 31.15
CA MET A 499 -19.45 0.51 30.38
C MET A 499 -18.13 0.22 31.12
N ILE A 500 -18.04 0.56 32.41
CA ILE A 500 -16.81 0.31 33.17
C ILE A 500 -16.54 -1.18 33.39
N GLN A 501 -17.58 -1.99 33.58
CA GLN A 501 -17.45 -3.45 33.63
C GLN A 501 -16.85 -4.00 32.33
N LYS A 502 -17.27 -3.44 31.19
CA LYS A 502 -16.72 -3.80 29.89
C LYS A 502 -15.27 -3.34 29.73
N ALA A 503 -14.94 -2.10 30.11
CA ALA A 503 -13.57 -1.58 30.04
C ALA A 503 -12.58 -2.41 30.88
N VAL A 504 -12.95 -2.74 32.13
CA VAL A 504 -12.12 -3.60 33.02
C VAL A 504 -12.00 -5.03 32.49
N HIS A 505 -13.01 -5.54 31.78
CA HIS A 505 -12.90 -6.85 31.12
C HIS A 505 -11.94 -6.83 29.93
N LEU A 506 -11.95 -5.75 29.15
CA LEU A 506 -11.07 -5.55 27.99
C LEU A 506 -9.62 -5.32 28.42
N GLN A 507 -9.40 -4.60 29.51
CA GLN A 507 -8.08 -4.31 30.06
C GLN A 507 -8.03 -4.66 31.57
N PRO A 508 -7.81 -5.95 31.90
CA PRO A 508 -7.62 -6.38 33.28
C PRO A 508 -6.38 -5.71 33.91
N ASP A 509 -6.38 -5.57 35.24
CA ASP A 509 -5.28 -5.04 36.05
C ASP A 509 -4.85 -3.59 35.70
N ASN A 510 -5.75 -2.82 35.08
CA ASN A 510 -5.58 -1.37 34.90
C ASN A 510 -6.14 -0.61 36.11
N TYR A 511 -5.26 -0.18 37.01
CA TYR A 511 -5.62 0.51 38.26
C TYR A 511 -6.47 1.78 38.06
N SER A 512 -6.36 2.46 36.91
CA SER A 512 -7.20 3.63 36.61
C SER A 512 -8.64 3.24 36.31
N TYR A 513 -8.85 2.09 35.68
CA TYR A 513 -10.20 1.58 35.37
C TYR A 513 -10.83 0.96 36.62
N GLU A 514 -10.03 0.32 37.45
CA GLU A 514 -10.48 -0.19 38.75
C GLU A 514 -10.95 0.93 39.69
N ASP A 515 -10.25 2.06 39.74
CA ASP A 515 -10.68 3.26 40.48
C ASP A 515 -12.00 3.82 39.94
N THR A 516 -12.12 3.98 38.62
CA THR A 516 -13.37 4.43 38.01
C THR A 516 -14.51 3.46 38.32
N TYR A 517 -14.25 2.15 38.34
CA TYR A 517 -15.25 1.16 38.72
C TYR A 517 -15.65 1.32 40.20
N ALA A 518 -14.68 1.48 41.10
CA ALA A 518 -14.95 1.78 42.50
C ALA A 518 -15.81 3.04 42.65
N TRP A 519 -15.52 4.08 41.88
CA TRP A 519 -16.23 5.35 41.92
C TRP A 519 -17.67 5.25 41.41
N VAL A 520 -17.91 4.52 40.31
CA VAL A 520 -19.26 4.24 39.81
C VAL A 520 -20.08 3.47 40.86
N LEU A 521 -19.48 2.45 41.50
CA LEU A 521 -20.12 1.67 42.58
C LEU A 521 -20.40 2.54 43.81
N TYR A 522 -19.49 3.45 44.14
CA TYR A 522 -19.65 4.41 45.22
C TYR A 522 -20.86 5.33 44.97
N LYS A 523 -20.99 5.90 43.76
CA LYS A 523 -22.14 6.74 43.39
C LYS A 523 -23.46 5.96 43.36
N LEU A 524 -23.41 4.66 43.06
CA LEU A 524 -24.54 3.72 43.19
C LEU A 524 -24.86 3.33 44.66
N LYS A 525 -24.09 3.83 45.62
CA LYS A 525 -24.18 3.50 47.06
C LYS A 525 -23.87 2.03 47.38
N ALA A 526 -23.21 1.32 46.47
CA ALA A 526 -22.73 -0.05 46.66
C ALA A 526 -21.35 -0.03 47.37
N TYR A 527 -21.28 0.62 48.54
CA TYR A 527 -20.02 1.01 49.18
C TYR A 527 -19.09 -0.17 49.49
N GLN A 528 -19.64 -1.32 49.88
CA GLN A 528 -18.83 -2.51 50.18
C GLN A 528 -18.14 -3.06 48.92
N ALA A 529 -18.82 -3.04 47.77
CA ALA A 529 -18.25 -3.44 46.50
C ALA A 529 -17.27 -2.39 45.98
N ALA A 530 -17.59 -1.10 46.14
CA ALA A 530 -16.68 0.00 45.82
C ALA A 530 -15.34 -0.15 46.57
N LEU A 531 -15.39 -0.49 47.87
CA LEU A 531 -14.20 -0.71 48.68
C LEU A 531 -13.30 -1.82 48.10
N GLN A 532 -13.88 -2.93 47.64
CA GLN A 532 -13.11 -4.04 47.08
C GLN A 532 -12.37 -3.63 45.80
N TRP A 533 -13.02 -2.89 44.90
CA TRP A 533 -12.39 -2.40 43.67
C TRP A 533 -11.34 -1.33 43.95
N MET A 534 -11.60 -0.43 44.89
CA MET A 534 -10.63 0.59 45.29
C MET A 534 -9.36 -0.03 45.90
N GLN A 535 -9.51 -1.12 46.67
CA GLN A 535 -8.39 -1.87 47.21
C GLN A 535 -7.57 -2.57 46.12
N LYS A 536 -8.20 -3.02 45.03
CA LYS A 536 -7.47 -3.55 43.87
C LYS A 536 -6.65 -2.45 43.20
N ALA A 537 -7.26 -1.30 42.94
CA ALA A 537 -6.55 -0.16 42.34
C ALA A 537 -5.32 0.23 43.17
N LEU A 538 -5.49 0.36 44.50
CA LEU A 538 -4.40 0.70 45.42
C LEU A 538 -3.39 -0.44 45.70
N ALA A 539 -3.61 -1.65 45.18
CA ALA A 539 -2.60 -2.71 45.21
C ALA A 539 -1.44 -2.41 44.25
N HIS A 540 -1.65 -1.55 43.25
CA HIS A 540 -0.63 -1.10 42.31
C HIS A 540 0.25 0.02 42.91
N PRO A 541 1.59 -0.11 42.91
CA PRO A 541 2.50 0.90 43.45
C PRO A 541 2.35 2.29 42.81
N GLU A 542 2.03 2.35 41.53
CA GLU A 542 1.82 3.57 40.76
C GLU A 542 0.59 4.34 41.25
N ALA A 543 -0.52 3.63 41.50
CA ALA A 543 -1.74 4.22 42.04
C ALA A 543 -1.49 4.84 43.43
N GLN A 544 -0.66 4.20 44.26
CA GLN A 544 -0.35 4.73 45.59
C GLN A 544 0.39 6.08 45.57
N GLN A 545 1.00 6.47 44.45
CA GLN A 545 1.67 7.76 44.33
C GLN A 545 0.74 8.90 43.98
N SER A 546 -0.45 8.63 43.44
CA SER A 546 -1.38 9.68 43.04
C SER A 546 -2.40 9.97 44.16
N PRO A 547 -2.60 11.25 44.52
CA PRO A 547 -3.48 11.64 45.61
C PRO A 547 -4.96 11.28 45.39
N GLY A 548 -5.43 11.33 44.14
CA GLY A 548 -6.85 11.15 43.80
C GLY A 548 -7.42 9.81 44.26
N TYR A 549 -6.64 8.73 44.11
CA TYR A 549 -7.04 7.40 44.56
C TYR A 549 -7.26 7.36 46.08
N TRP A 550 -6.40 8.02 46.85
CA TRP A 550 -6.53 8.10 48.30
C TRP A 550 -7.75 8.94 48.74
N VAL A 551 -8.13 9.95 47.94
CA VAL A 551 -9.37 10.71 48.17
C VAL A 551 -10.60 9.81 47.96
N HIS A 552 -10.69 9.11 46.83
CA HIS A 552 -11.80 8.18 46.56
C HIS A 552 -11.88 7.08 47.63
N TYR A 553 -10.75 6.51 48.03
CA TYR A 553 -10.70 5.50 49.09
C TYR A 553 -11.21 6.04 50.42
N GLY A 554 -10.80 7.24 50.82
CA GLY A 554 -11.29 7.89 52.03
C GLY A 554 -12.80 8.16 51.99
N ASP A 555 -13.32 8.63 50.85
CA ASP A 555 -14.75 8.90 50.67
C ASP A 555 -15.61 7.62 50.76
N ILE A 556 -15.12 6.51 50.18
CA ILE A 556 -15.73 5.19 50.28
C ILE A 556 -15.72 4.70 51.74
N LEU A 557 -14.58 4.80 52.43
CA LEU A 557 -14.45 4.40 53.84
C LEU A 557 -15.38 5.20 54.75
N PHE A 558 -15.49 6.51 54.51
CA PHE A 558 -16.38 7.37 55.27
C PHE A 558 -17.83 6.93 55.12
N SER A 559 -18.27 6.62 53.90
CA SER A 559 -19.63 6.15 53.61
C SER A 559 -19.93 4.75 54.17
N LEU A 560 -18.89 3.99 54.54
CA LEU A 560 -18.98 2.75 55.31
C LEU A 560 -18.94 2.96 56.84
N HIS A 561 -19.01 4.21 57.29
CA HIS A 561 -18.87 4.60 58.70
C HIS A 561 -17.51 4.27 59.33
N ARG A 562 -16.47 4.06 58.52
CA ARG A 562 -15.08 3.84 58.96
C ARG A 562 -14.31 5.16 59.02
N ILE A 563 -14.74 6.03 59.95
CA ILE A 563 -14.33 7.44 59.98
C ILE A 563 -12.81 7.62 60.21
N ASP A 564 -12.20 6.84 61.11
CA ASP A 564 -10.76 6.94 61.37
C ASP A 564 -9.90 6.49 60.17
N ASP A 565 -10.35 5.44 59.48
CA ASP A 565 -9.68 4.94 58.27
C ASP A 565 -9.81 5.97 57.14
N ALA A 566 -11.00 6.56 56.97
CA ALA A 566 -11.25 7.62 55.99
C ALA A 566 -10.32 8.82 56.18
N VAL A 567 -10.21 9.31 57.43
CA VAL A 567 -9.29 10.41 57.78
C VAL A 567 -7.83 10.03 57.52
N SER A 568 -7.45 8.78 57.75
CA SER A 568 -6.10 8.30 57.47
C SER A 568 -5.81 8.27 55.96
N SER A 569 -6.76 7.82 55.14
CA SER A 569 -6.66 7.85 53.68
C SER A 569 -6.59 9.27 53.13
N TRP A 570 -7.42 10.19 53.62
CA TRP A 570 -7.35 11.60 53.22
C TRP A 570 -6.02 12.26 53.60
N LYS A 571 -5.44 11.92 54.75
CA LYS A 571 -4.09 12.38 55.11
C LYS A 571 -3.04 11.85 54.15
N MET A 572 -3.16 10.58 53.73
CA MET A 572 -2.29 10.01 52.71
C MET A 572 -2.41 10.77 51.38
N ALA A 573 -3.63 11.14 50.95
CA ALA A 573 -3.81 12.00 49.78
C ALA A 573 -3.05 13.34 49.90
N VAL A 574 -3.06 13.97 51.07
CA VAL A 574 -2.27 15.20 51.34
C VAL A 574 -0.76 14.91 51.28
N GLU A 575 -0.29 13.81 51.88
CA GLU A 575 1.12 13.39 51.81
C GLU A 575 1.57 13.12 50.36
N LYS A 576 0.66 12.67 49.50
CA LYS A 576 0.88 12.45 48.07
C LYS A 576 0.69 13.70 47.20
N GLY A 577 0.45 14.86 47.81
CA GLY A 577 0.51 16.17 47.16
C GLY A 577 -0.83 16.85 46.93
N ASP A 578 -1.95 16.31 47.42
CA ASP A 578 -3.23 17.03 47.38
C ASP A 578 -3.20 18.22 48.33
N THR A 579 -3.46 19.41 47.79
CA THR A 579 -3.49 20.68 48.55
C THR A 579 -4.88 21.30 48.60
N SER A 580 -5.91 20.58 48.18
CA SER A 580 -7.27 21.10 48.09
C SER A 580 -7.83 21.46 49.47
N LEU A 581 -8.45 22.63 49.55
CA LEU A 581 -9.07 23.12 50.78
C LEU A 581 -10.18 22.17 51.27
N ILE A 582 -10.94 21.60 50.33
CA ILE A 582 -12.02 20.65 50.62
C ILE A 582 -11.47 19.43 51.37
N LEU A 583 -10.36 18.84 50.90
CA LEU A 583 -9.75 17.68 51.55
C LEU A 583 -9.24 18.02 52.96
N GLN A 584 -8.61 19.18 53.14
CA GLN A 584 -8.18 19.65 54.46
C GLN A 584 -9.36 19.82 55.42
N GLN A 585 -10.49 20.34 54.92
CA GLN A 585 -11.71 20.46 55.71
C GLN A 585 -12.32 19.10 56.03
N LYS A 586 -12.33 18.14 55.09
CA LYS A 586 -12.75 16.75 55.34
C LYS A 586 -11.98 16.12 56.50
N ILE A 587 -10.65 16.30 56.52
CA ILE A 587 -9.77 15.81 57.59
C ILE A 587 -10.07 16.53 58.92
N LYS A 588 -10.14 17.86 58.91
CA LYS A 588 -10.31 18.68 60.12
C LYS A 588 -11.65 18.41 60.81
N TYR A 589 -12.73 18.39 60.04
CA TYR A 589 -14.09 18.22 60.55
C TYR A 589 -14.55 16.76 60.57
N ARG A 590 -13.72 15.84 60.07
CA ARG A 590 -14.01 14.40 60.01
C ARG A 590 -15.37 14.14 59.37
N THR A 591 -15.64 14.80 58.24
CA THR A 591 -16.91 14.77 57.51
C THR A 591 -16.67 14.74 56.00
N LEU A 592 -17.58 14.14 55.25
CA LEU A 592 -17.49 14.06 53.79
C LEU A 592 -17.80 15.40 53.10
N ASN A 593 -18.79 16.13 53.61
CA ASN A 593 -19.27 17.40 53.06
C ASN A 593 -19.09 18.50 54.10
N PRO A 594 -17.88 19.05 54.26
CA PRO A 594 -17.67 20.19 55.15
C PRO A 594 -18.35 21.44 54.56
N ASP A 595 -19.06 22.19 55.39
CA ASP A 595 -19.63 23.48 54.96
C ASP A 595 -18.48 24.42 54.59
N VAL A 596 -18.43 24.81 53.31
CA VAL A 596 -17.46 25.79 52.80
C VAL A 596 -18.01 27.17 53.14
N HIS A 597 -17.72 27.65 54.34
CA HIS A 597 -17.97 29.03 54.77
C HIS A 597 -16.71 29.90 54.67
#